data_AF-A0A7J0BHQ6-F1
#
_entry.id   AF-A0A7J0BHQ6-F1
#
_cell.length_a   1.000
_cell.length_b   1.000
_cell.length_c   1.000
_cell.angle_alpha   90.00
_cell.angle_beta   90.00
_cell.angle_gamma   90.00
#
_symmetry.space_group_name_H-M   'P 1'
#
loop_
_entity.id
_entity.type
_entity.pdbx_description
1 polymer ?
#
loop_
_entity_poly.entity_id
_entity_poly.type
_entity_poly.pdbx_seq_one_letter_code
_entity_poly.pdbx_strand_id
1 'polypeptide(L)'
;MKAGDVMLFKAGEHRLDKVYTLKPAGTKDAPCILRGEDGAVLKGTFDKATNIKEFGPDEYSGLKLFGSWFRLEHLTITNIGGGINLVGSNVVVKDVTVRDYSNYAFILNKSYNVVFDGLVASGSRFEHGVYLTSEGSEITFRNCLFEDTAVNGVHINGKNIRNVLIERCVFRNNSREWGACITQMNGASGIRIYNNLFYNNKGHIFTMGGRDVRIYGNTVYQEPRGREGQVFVVTAPLVDWSVKQNVFATNTHAFDVKSPAFLEGAEFDWNVYGQDASEPDSFYSGYGIEKNGMIDANVEFVHAPSGTGEADLRLRFGSDGASGAPLLPELREDCVGAMRKDGGVIGAYAEPGH
;
A
#
# COMPACT_ATOMS: atom_id res chain seq x y z
N MET A 1 22.36 -18.66 -9.35
CA MET A 1 21.34 -19.67 -9.71
C MET A 1 21.15 -19.62 -11.21
N LYS A 2 21.02 -20.78 -11.85
CA LYS A 2 20.71 -20.95 -13.26
C LYS A 2 19.20 -21.09 -13.46
N ALA A 3 18.75 -20.94 -14.69
CA ALA A 3 17.35 -21.10 -15.05
C ALA A 3 16.79 -22.46 -14.58
N GLY A 4 15.64 -22.43 -13.90
CA GLY A 4 15.00 -23.60 -13.32
C GLY A 4 15.54 -24.04 -11.95
N ASP A 5 16.62 -23.45 -11.44
CA ASP A 5 17.13 -23.78 -10.11
C ASP A 5 16.10 -23.42 -9.04
N VAL A 6 15.95 -24.32 -8.06
CA VAL A 6 15.17 -24.09 -6.84
C VAL A 6 16.11 -24.13 -5.64
N MET A 7 16.13 -23.03 -4.88
CA MET A 7 16.73 -22.95 -3.55
C MET A 7 15.63 -23.09 -2.51
N LEU A 8 15.64 -24.21 -1.79
CA LEU A 8 14.66 -24.54 -0.77
C LEU A 8 15.25 -24.34 0.63
N PHE A 9 14.61 -23.49 1.43
CA PHE A 9 14.91 -23.33 2.85
C PHE A 9 14.00 -24.24 3.67
N LYS A 10 14.61 -25.18 4.39
CA LYS A 10 13.90 -26.10 5.27
C LYS A 10 13.25 -25.39 6.44
N ALA A 11 12.22 -25.98 7.02
CA ALA A 11 11.62 -25.47 8.26
C ALA A 11 12.71 -25.25 9.34
N GLY A 12 12.61 -24.14 10.07
CA GLY A 12 13.59 -23.72 11.06
C GLY A 12 14.25 -22.36 10.77
N GLU A 13 15.09 -21.91 11.70
CA GLU A 13 15.79 -20.64 11.63
C GLU A 13 17.12 -20.77 10.87
N HIS A 14 17.28 -19.99 9.80
CA HIS A 14 18.51 -19.86 9.01
C HIS A 14 19.06 -18.45 9.20
N ARG A 15 20.29 -18.36 9.72
CA ARG A 15 20.90 -17.05 9.98
C ARG A 15 21.43 -16.40 8.71
N LEU A 16 21.13 -15.12 8.56
CA LEU A 16 21.73 -14.22 7.59
C LEU A 16 22.82 -13.39 8.30
N ASP A 17 23.96 -14.03 8.59
CA ASP A 17 25.06 -13.41 9.36
C ASP A 17 25.84 -12.33 8.58
N LYS A 18 25.52 -12.15 7.30
CA LYS A 18 26.10 -11.18 6.38
C LYS A 18 25.10 -10.83 5.30
N VAL A 19 25.44 -9.83 4.49
CA VAL A 19 24.69 -9.50 3.27
C VAL A 19 24.88 -10.60 2.23
N TYR A 20 23.78 -11.22 1.77
CA TYR A 20 23.83 -12.19 0.68
C TYR A 20 23.45 -11.53 -0.64
N THR A 21 24.37 -11.60 -1.61
CA THR A 21 24.10 -11.17 -2.98
C THR A 21 23.76 -12.37 -3.85
N LEU A 22 22.51 -12.42 -4.31
CA LEU A 22 22.01 -13.45 -5.20
C LEU A 22 21.82 -12.86 -6.59
N LYS A 23 22.35 -13.58 -7.57
CA LYS A 23 22.22 -13.25 -8.99
C LYS A 23 21.44 -14.35 -9.71
N PRO A 24 20.10 -14.38 -9.58
CA PRO A 24 19.29 -15.35 -10.30
C PRO A 24 19.31 -15.03 -11.81
N ALA A 25 19.59 -16.06 -12.61
CA ALA A 25 19.60 -15.97 -14.06
C ALA A 25 18.51 -16.88 -14.64
N GLY A 26 17.25 -16.61 -14.27
CA GLY A 26 16.09 -17.34 -14.76
C GLY A 26 15.70 -16.95 -16.19
N THR A 27 14.75 -17.68 -16.75
CA THR A 27 14.07 -17.34 -18.00
C THR A 27 12.56 -17.37 -17.81
N LYS A 28 11.80 -16.88 -18.81
CA LYS A 28 10.34 -16.94 -18.81
C LYS A 28 9.80 -18.36 -18.58
N ASP A 29 10.43 -19.34 -19.19
CA ASP A 29 9.99 -20.74 -19.15
C ASP A 29 10.61 -21.52 -17.98
N ALA A 30 11.67 -20.99 -17.36
CA ALA A 30 12.38 -21.62 -16.26
C ALA A 30 12.90 -20.57 -15.25
N PRO A 31 12.02 -19.96 -14.45
CA PRO A 31 12.43 -18.98 -13.44
C PRO A 31 13.26 -19.64 -12.34
N CYS A 32 14.15 -18.87 -11.70
CA CYS A 32 14.78 -19.29 -10.44
C CYS A 32 13.77 -19.17 -9.30
N ILE A 33 13.76 -20.11 -8.36
CA ILE A 33 12.82 -20.07 -7.22
C ILE A 33 13.59 -20.10 -5.91
N LEU A 34 13.34 -19.13 -5.03
CA LEU A 34 13.78 -19.14 -3.64
C LEU A 34 12.54 -19.36 -2.78
N ARG A 35 12.46 -20.52 -2.12
CA ARG A 35 11.24 -20.95 -1.43
C ARG A 35 11.51 -21.40 -0.01
N GLY A 36 10.65 -21.03 0.93
CA GLY A 36 10.60 -21.60 2.27
C GLY A 36 9.61 -22.76 2.36
N GLU A 37 9.92 -23.76 3.19
CA GLU A 37 8.91 -24.64 3.77
C GLU A 37 8.15 -23.92 4.88
N ASP A 38 7.00 -24.45 5.27
CA ASP A 38 6.23 -23.91 6.39
C ASP A 38 7.10 -23.84 7.66
N GLY A 39 7.24 -22.64 8.22
CA GLY A 39 8.10 -22.38 9.38
C GLY A 39 9.58 -22.12 9.04
N ALA A 40 9.96 -21.99 7.77
CA ALA A 40 11.29 -21.51 7.38
C ALA A 40 11.42 -20.01 7.67
N VAL A 41 12.45 -19.64 8.45
CA VAL A 41 12.73 -18.26 8.85
C VAL A 41 14.15 -17.90 8.48
N LEU A 42 14.33 -16.88 7.62
CA LEU A 42 15.61 -16.24 7.38
C LEU A 42 15.78 -15.07 8.35
N LYS A 43 16.71 -15.19 9.30
CA LYS A 43 16.88 -14.21 10.37
C LYS A 43 18.18 -13.46 10.21
N GLY A 44 18.11 -12.16 9.98
CA GLY A 44 19.28 -11.30 10.00
C GLY A 44 19.84 -11.06 11.40
N THR A 45 20.95 -10.34 11.45
CA THR A 45 21.68 -9.98 12.67
C THR A 45 21.33 -8.60 13.20
N PHE A 46 20.33 -7.93 12.62
CA PHE A 46 19.91 -6.62 13.10
C PHE A 46 19.40 -6.75 14.53
N ASP A 47 20.10 -6.09 15.45
CA ASP A 47 19.63 -5.85 16.80
C ASP A 47 18.92 -4.49 16.84
N LYS A 48 17.74 -4.46 17.47
CA LYS A 48 16.99 -3.22 17.75
C LYS A 48 17.81 -2.23 18.58
N ALA A 49 18.91 -2.63 19.23
CA ALA A 49 19.83 -1.70 19.89
C ALA A 49 20.70 -0.89 18.90
N THR A 50 20.98 -1.41 17.71
CA THR A 50 21.90 -0.77 16.75
C THR A 50 21.19 0.37 16.00
N ASN A 51 21.71 1.59 16.06
CA ASN A 51 21.13 2.73 15.35
C ASN A 51 21.66 2.79 13.91
N ILE A 52 20.93 2.22 12.95
CA ILE A 52 21.37 2.10 11.54
C ILE A 52 21.12 3.38 10.73
N LYS A 53 20.54 4.44 11.30
CA LYS A 53 20.23 5.70 10.57
C LYS A 53 21.43 6.32 9.83
N GLU A 54 22.66 5.99 10.20
CA GLU A 54 23.89 6.53 9.58
C GLU A 54 24.40 5.72 8.38
N PHE A 55 23.83 4.55 8.08
CA PHE A 55 24.36 3.67 7.04
C PHE A 55 23.45 3.57 5.83
N GLY A 56 24.06 3.68 4.64
CA GLY A 56 23.34 3.59 3.38
C GLY A 56 22.71 2.20 3.15
N PRO A 57 21.68 2.12 2.27
CA PRO A 57 20.90 0.90 2.03
C PRO A 57 21.76 -0.29 1.58
N ASP A 58 22.93 -0.04 1.00
CA ASP A 58 23.81 -1.07 0.47
C ASP A 58 24.63 -1.83 1.52
N GLU A 59 24.92 -1.26 2.68
CA GLU A 59 25.84 -1.87 3.65
C GLU A 59 25.13 -2.83 4.63
N TYR A 60 23.82 -2.67 4.82
CA TYR A 60 23.01 -3.45 5.76
C TYR A 60 21.80 -4.17 5.14
N SER A 61 21.69 -4.20 3.80
CA SER A 61 20.68 -5.06 3.14
C SER A 61 20.84 -6.51 3.61
N GLY A 62 19.77 -7.15 4.08
CA GLY A 62 19.84 -8.58 4.43
C GLY A 62 20.11 -9.44 3.19
N LEU A 63 19.37 -9.14 2.13
CA LEU A 63 19.48 -9.79 0.83
C LEU A 63 19.59 -8.73 -0.27
N LYS A 64 20.47 -8.97 -1.25
CA LYS A 64 20.50 -8.22 -2.50
C LYS A 64 20.21 -9.17 -3.66
N LEU A 65 19.15 -8.88 -4.41
CA LEU A 65 18.64 -9.72 -5.49
C LEU A 65 18.81 -8.96 -6.81
N PHE A 66 19.82 -9.38 -7.59
CA PHE A 66 20.16 -8.76 -8.88
C PHE A 66 19.92 -9.74 -10.01
N GLY A 67 18.82 -9.61 -10.73
CA GLY A 67 18.53 -10.52 -11.83
C GLY A 67 17.09 -10.44 -12.29
N SER A 68 16.73 -11.32 -13.21
CA SER A 68 15.38 -11.35 -13.77
C SER A 68 14.81 -12.77 -13.74
N TRP A 69 13.49 -12.88 -13.86
CA TRP A 69 12.77 -14.16 -13.90
C TRP A 69 13.05 -15.01 -12.66
N PHE A 70 12.71 -14.48 -11.49
CA PHE A 70 12.82 -15.23 -10.25
C PHE A 70 11.62 -15.01 -9.33
N ARG A 71 11.44 -15.97 -8.41
CA ARG A 71 10.33 -16.00 -7.46
C ARG A 71 10.87 -16.11 -6.05
N LEU A 72 10.32 -15.33 -5.12
CA LEU A 72 10.42 -15.56 -3.67
C LEU A 72 9.08 -16.08 -3.20
N GLU A 73 9.06 -17.22 -2.51
CA GLU A 73 7.82 -17.88 -2.13
C GLU A 73 7.85 -18.40 -0.71
N HIS A 74 6.79 -18.17 0.06
CA HIS A 74 6.58 -18.82 1.36
C HIS A 74 7.77 -18.65 2.34
N LEU A 75 8.38 -17.46 2.34
CA LEU A 75 9.53 -17.15 3.20
C LEU A 75 9.11 -16.19 4.31
N THR A 76 9.53 -16.47 5.54
CA THR A 76 9.57 -15.46 6.60
C THR A 76 10.98 -14.92 6.71
N ILE A 77 11.14 -13.60 6.65
CA ILE A 77 12.41 -12.89 6.76
C ILE A 77 12.27 -11.89 7.90
N THR A 78 13.19 -11.91 8.87
CA THR A 78 13.08 -11.08 10.08
C THR A 78 14.41 -10.50 10.51
N ASN A 79 14.39 -9.39 11.25
CA ASN A 79 15.57 -8.78 11.86
C ASN A 79 16.67 -8.46 10.82
N ILE A 80 16.28 -7.83 9.72
CA ILE A 80 17.21 -7.33 8.69
C ILE A 80 17.33 -5.80 8.77
N GLY A 81 18.51 -5.27 8.49
CA GLY A 81 18.76 -3.82 8.56
C GLY A 81 18.11 -3.06 7.39
N GLY A 82 18.83 -2.98 6.28
CA GLY A 82 18.45 -2.22 5.08
C GLY A 82 17.35 -2.86 4.21
N GLY A 83 16.77 -3.98 4.64
CA GLY A 83 15.74 -4.68 3.86
C GLY A 83 16.29 -5.60 2.77
N ILE A 84 15.42 -5.94 1.81
CA ILE A 84 15.74 -6.69 0.60
C ILE A 84 15.90 -5.70 -0.55
N ASN A 85 17.12 -5.58 -1.08
CA ASN A 85 17.38 -4.75 -2.26
C ASN A 85 17.09 -5.55 -3.52
N LEU A 86 16.09 -5.14 -4.28
CA LEU A 86 15.64 -5.78 -5.51
C LEU A 86 15.97 -4.87 -6.69
N VAL A 87 16.81 -5.39 -7.59
CA VAL A 87 17.14 -4.77 -8.87
C VAL A 87 16.97 -5.82 -9.95
N GLY A 88 15.90 -5.70 -10.74
CA GLY A 88 15.55 -6.80 -11.62
C GLY A 88 14.26 -6.64 -12.40
N SER A 89 13.95 -7.63 -13.25
CA SER A 89 12.69 -7.65 -13.99
C SER A 89 12.00 -9.00 -13.98
N ASN A 90 10.67 -9.01 -14.09
CA ASN A 90 9.86 -10.23 -14.07
C ASN A 90 10.08 -11.01 -12.77
N VAL A 91 9.78 -10.35 -11.65
CA VAL A 91 9.96 -10.90 -10.30
C VAL A 91 8.61 -11.11 -9.65
N VAL A 92 8.43 -12.26 -9.00
CA VAL A 92 7.23 -12.53 -8.19
C VAL A 92 7.64 -12.74 -6.74
N VAL A 93 7.01 -12.02 -5.83
CA VAL A 93 7.12 -12.20 -4.39
C VAL A 93 5.76 -12.68 -3.91
N LYS A 94 5.66 -13.96 -3.55
CA LYS A 94 4.40 -14.62 -3.22
C LYS A 94 4.40 -15.16 -1.80
N ASP A 95 3.41 -14.78 -0.99
CA ASP A 95 3.22 -15.28 0.38
C ASP A 95 4.49 -15.13 1.22
N VAL A 96 5.17 -13.99 1.10
CA VAL A 96 6.40 -13.67 1.83
C VAL A 96 6.06 -12.76 3.00
N THR A 97 6.62 -13.06 4.17
CA THR A 97 6.57 -12.17 5.34
C THR A 97 7.93 -11.55 5.57
N VAL A 98 8.01 -10.23 5.63
CA VAL A 98 9.19 -9.49 6.07
C VAL A 98 8.81 -8.67 7.29
N ARG A 99 9.42 -8.96 8.44
CA ARG A 99 9.07 -8.31 9.70
C ARG A 99 10.27 -7.86 10.53
N ASP A 100 10.03 -6.97 11.49
CA ASP A 100 11.04 -6.49 12.44
C ASP A 100 12.33 -5.99 11.76
N TYR A 101 12.19 -5.23 10.67
CA TYR A 101 13.32 -4.71 9.90
C TYR A 101 13.61 -3.25 10.27
N SER A 102 14.85 -2.80 10.01
CA SER A 102 15.25 -1.44 10.37
C SER A 102 14.59 -0.39 9.49
N ASN A 103 14.83 -0.46 8.17
CA ASN A 103 14.43 0.61 7.25
C ASN A 103 13.29 0.16 6.33
N TYR A 104 13.54 -0.82 5.47
CA TYR A 104 12.61 -1.29 4.43
C TYR A 104 12.38 -2.79 4.53
N ALA A 105 11.20 -3.27 4.17
CA ALA A 105 11.01 -4.67 3.82
C ALA A 105 11.67 -4.93 2.45
N PHE A 106 11.33 -4.10 1.47
CA PHE A 106 11.95 -4.09 0.15
C PHE A 106 12.32 -2.67 -0.28
N ILE A 107 13.47 -2.56 -0.96
CA ILE A 107 13.83 -1.41 -1.77
C ILE A 107 13.94 -1.86 -3.22
N LEU A 108 13.15 -1.24 -4.10
CA LEU A 108 13.15 -1.50 -5.54
C LEU A 108 13.88 -0.36 -6.23
N ASN A 109 14.94 -0.70 -6.94
CA ASN A 109 15.68 0.25 -7.76
C ASN A 109 15.81 -0.33 -9.17
N LYS A 110 15.45 0.45 -10.21
CA LYS A 110 15.48 0.02 -11.62
C LYS A 110 14.80 -1.34 -11.82
N SER A 111 13.55 -1.43 -11.35
CA SER A 111 12.81 -2.70 -11.30
C SER A 111 11.54 -2.67 -12.14
N TYR A 112 11.28 -3.73 -12.91
CA TYR A 112 10.23 -3.77 -13.93
C TYR A 112 9.43 -5.07 -13.91
N ASN A 113 8.11 -5.01 -14.06
CA ASN A 113 7.24 -6.18 -14.02
C ASN A 113 7.45 -7.00 -12.73
N VAL A 114 7.21 -6.34 -11.58
CA VAL A 114 7.36 -6.94 -10.25
C VAL A 114 5.99 -7.09 -9.62
N VAL A 115 5.68 -8.30 -9.14
CA VAL A 115 4.40 -8.60 -8.49
C VAL A 115 4.65 -9.04 -7.06
N PHE A 116 4.06 -8.33 -6.11
CA PHE A 116 3.88 -8.75 -4.73
C PHE A 116 2.46 -9.27 -4.58
N ASP A 117 2.30 -10.54 -4.21
CA ASP A 117 1.00 -11.18 -3.98
C ASP A 117 1.03 -11.86 -2.61
N GLY A 118 0.29 -11.35 -1.65
CA GLY A 118 0.34 -11.87 -0.27
C GLY A 118 1.60 -11.48 0.50
N LEU A 119 2.24 -10.34 0.18
CA LEU A 119 3.35 -9.82 0.99
C LEU A 119 2.82 -9.29 2.33
N VAL A 120 3.45 -9.70 3.44
CA VAL A 120 3.32 -9.04 4.74
C VAL A 120 4.59 -8.25 5.03
N ALA A 121 4.50 -6.93 5.09
CA ALA A 121 5.59 -6.04 5.50
C ALA A 121 5.23 -5.39 6.84
N SER A 122 5.93 -5.77 7.92
CA SER A 122 5.58 -5.30 9.27
C SER A 122 6.74 -4.89 10.18
N GLY A 123 6.47 -3.97 11.11
CA GLY A 123 7.40 -3.63 12.18
C GLY A 123 8.66 -2.90 11.71
N SER A 124 8.53 -2.00 10.73
CA SER A 124 9.63 -1.11 10.33
C SER A 124 10.00 -0.20 11.50
N ARG A 125 11.29 -0.13 11.84
CA ARG A 125 11.75 0.74 12.92
C ARG A 125 11.82 2.20 12.51
N PHE A 126 12.34 2.49 11.32
CA PHE A 126 12.70 3.87 10.95
C PHE A 126 12.04 4.38 9.68
N GLU A 127 11.69 3.52 8.73
CA GLU A 127 11.22 3.97 7.42
C GLU A 127 9.98 3.21 6.93
N HIS A 128 10.05 2.62 5.74
CA HIS A 128 8.89 2.25 4.94
C HIS A 128 8.66 0.73 4.91
N GLY A 129 7.49 0.28 4.45
CA GLY A 129 7.28 -1.09 4.00
C GLY A 129 8.08 -1.36 2.74
N VAL A 130 7.61 -0.83 1.63
CA VAL A 130 8.26 -0.98 0.33
C VAL A 130 8.60 0.40 -0.24
N TYR A 131 9.86 0.58 -0.60
CA TYR A 131 10.38 1.82 -1.17
C TYR A 131 10.76 1.63 -2.64
N LEU A 132 10.11 2.36 -3.54
CA LEU A 132 10.40 2.33 -4.97
C LEU A 132 11.20 3.58 -5.29
N THR A 133 12.41 3.41 -5.82
CA THR A 133 13.33 4.51 -6.10
C THR A 133 13.88 4.49 -7.52
N SER A 134 14.25 5.67 -8.01
CA SER A 134 14.85 5.91 -9.32
C SER A 134 13.86 5.65 -10.47
N GLU A 135 13.74 4.41 -10.91
CA GLU A 135 13.06 4.00 -12.15
C GLU A 135 12.37 2.64 -11.97
N GLY A 136 11.23 2.46 -12.63
CA GLY A 136 10.52 1.19 -12.66
C GLY A 136 9.19 1.24 -13.40
N SER A 137 8.65 0.10 -13.80
CA SER A 137 7.34 0.06 -14.45
C SER A 137 6.63 -1.26 -14.21
N GLU A 138 5.29 -1.26 -14.26
CA GLU A 138 4.47 -2.46 -14.10
C GLU A 138 4.72 -3.14 -12.74
N ILE A 139 4.53 -2.38 -11.66
CA ILE A 139 4.71 -2.90 -10.30
C ILE A 139 3.34 -3.12 -9.69
N THR A 140 3.06 -4.34 -9.24
CA THR A 140 1.77 -4.71 -8.66
C THR A 140 1.94 -5.13 -7.20
N PHE A 141 1.11 -4.58 -6.34
CA PHE A 141 0.87 -5.04 -4.97
C PHE A 141 -0.56 -5.55 -4.91
N ARG A 142 -0.73 -6.83 -4.60
CA ARG A 142 -2.03 -7.48 -4.49
C ARG A 142 -2.11 -8.28 -3.20
N ASN A 143 -3.24 -8.23 -2.50
CA ASN A 143 -3.47 -9.01 -1.28
C ASN A 143 -2.36 -8.79 -0.22
N CYS A 144 -1.71 -7.63 -0.19
CA CYS A 144 -0.59 -7.37 0.71
C CYS A 144 -1.08 -6.76 2.03
N LEU A 145 -0.36 -7.02 3.11
CA LEU A 145 -0.53 -6.37 4.41
C LEU A 145 0.69 -5.49 4.70
N PHE A 146 0.46 -4.19 4.86
CA PHE A 146 1.44 -3.23 5.36
C PHE A 146 1.02 -2.82 6.76
N GLU A 147 1.83 -3.17 7.74
CA GLU A 147 1.50 -2.95 9.15
C GLU A 147 2.65 -2.35 9.95
N ASP A 148 2.33 -1.47 10.91
CA ASP A 148 3.29 -1.06 11.94
C ASP A 148 4.58 -0.45 11.35
N THR A 149 4.47 0.20 10.20
CA THR A 149 5.60 0.91 9.58
C THR A 149 5.84 2.25 10.26
N ALA A 150 7.11 2.64 10.40
CA ALA A 150 7.47 3.92 11.03
C ALA A 150 6.98 5.12 10.20
N VAL A 151 7.11 5.05 8.87
CA VAL A 151 6.80 6.17 7.98
C VAL A 151 5.72 5.84 6.95
N ASN A 152 5.99 4.93 6.01
CA ASN A 152 5.03 4.62 4.94
C ASN A 152 4.83 3.12 4.77
N GLY A 153 3.64 2.69 4.35
CA GLY A 153 3.45 1.33 3.83
C GLY A 153 4.16 1.17 2.49
N VAL A 154 3.80 2.02 1.53
CA VAL A 154 4.45 2.08 0.21
C VAL A 154 4.90 3.51 -0.08
N HIS A 155 6.16 3.69 -0.45
CA HIS A 155 6.70 5.00 -0.82
C HIS A 155 7.31 4.93 -2.22
N ILE A 156 6.70 5.68 -3.14
CA ILE A 156 7.05 5.76 -4.56
C ILE A 156 7.80 7.06 -4.81
N ASN A 157 9.11 6.96 -5.01
CA ASN A 157 9.99 8.12 -5.13
C ASN A 157 10.90 8.02 -6.37
N GLY A 158 10.41 8.47 -7.53
CA GLY A 158 11.21 8.47 -8.75
C GLY A 158 10.48 9.03 -9.97
N LYS A 159 11.23 9.71 -10.84
CA LYS A 159 10.71 10.38 -12.06
C LYS A 159 10.24 9.43 -13.15
N ASN A 160 10.77 8.21 -13.15
CA ASN A 160 10.48 7.21 -14.17
C ASN A 160 9.84 5.96 -13.56
N ILE A 161 9.05 6.13 -12.50
CA ILE A 161 8.22 5.05 -11.95
C ILE A 161 6.82 5.15 -12.56
N ARG A 162 6.38 4.10 -13.25
CA ARG A 162 5.11 4.10 -13.99
C ARG A 162 4.27 2.87 -13.72
N ASN A 163 2.96 2.98 -13.93
CA ASN A 163 2.04 1.84 -13.96
C ASN A 163 2.12 0.99 -12.68
N VAL A 164 1.99 1.65 -11.52
CA VAL A 164 1.96 0.96 -10.22
C VAL A 164 0.50 0.65 -9.88
N LEU A 165 0.20 -0.61 -9.62
CA LEU A 165 -1.10 -1.08 -9.16
C LEU A 165 -0.99 -1.50 -7.69
N ILE A 166 -1.86 -0.97 -6.84
CA ILE A 166 -2.01 -1.35 -5.44
C ILE A 166 -3.47 -1.75 -5.26
N GLU A 167 -3.73 -3.04 -5.13
CA GLU A 167 -5.11 -3.54 -5.02
C GLU A 167 -5.30 -4.55 -3.89
N ARG A 168 -6.48 -4.54 -3.26
CA ARG A 168 -6.85 -5.52 -2.23
C ARG A 168 -5.84 -5.64 -1.09
N CYS A 169 -5.14 -4.54 -0.80
CA CYS A 169 -4.16 -4.48 0.27
C CYS A 169 -4.79 -3.91 1.54
N VAL A 170 -4.20 -4.26 2.68
CA VAL A 170 -4.54 -3.72 3.98
C VAL A 170 -3.38 -2.87 4.48
N PHE A 171 -3.67 -1.63 4.83
CA PHE A 171 -2.74 -0.71 5.47
C PHE A 171 -3.25 -0.40 6.87
N ARG A 172 -2.55 -0.87 7.89
CA ARG A 172 -2.94 -0.62 9.28
C ARG A 172 -1.80 -0.26 10.20
N ASN A 173 -2.06 0.52 11.23
CA ASN A 173 -1.06 0.89 12.24
C ASN A 173 0.22 1.54 11.65
N ASN A 174 0.16 2.07 10.42
CA ASN A 174 1.32 2.66 9.75
C ASN A 174 1.54 4.12 10.15
N SER A 175 2.68 4.66 9.71
CA SER A 175 3.07 6.06 9.90
C SER A 175 3.18 6.44 11.37
N ARG A 176 3.78 5.55 12.17
CA ARG A 176 3.92 5.73 13.62
C ARG A 176 4.66 7.00 14.00
N GLU A 177 5.69 7.36 13.24
CA GLU A 177 6.51 8.54 13.48
C GLU A 177 5.98 9.75 12.69
N TRP A 178 5.76 9.60 11.38
CA TRP A 178 5.23 10.60 10.44
C TRP A 178 4.91 9.92 9.09
N GLY A 179 4.50 10.68 8.06
CA GLY A 179 4.32 10.15 6.70
C GLY A 179 2.88 9.73 6.37
N ALA A 180 2.73 8.80 5.43
CA ALA A 180 1.44 8.35 4.92
C ALA A 180 1.39 6.86 4.63
N CYS A 181 0.21 6.24 4.50
CA CYS A 181 0.13 4.84 4.07
C CYS A 181 0.77 4.64 2.69
N ILE A 182 0.41 5.51 1.74
CA ILE A 182 0.97 5.53 0.39
C ILE A 182 1.49 6.94 0.09
N THR A 183 2.76 7.04 -0.25
CA THR A 183 3.36 8.29 -0.73
C THR A 183 3.79 8.15 -2.18
N GLN A 184 3.49 9.16 -2.99
CA GLN A 184 3.99 9.28 -4.35
C GLN A 184 4.62 10.66 -4.54
N MET A 185 5.88 10.67 -4.98
CA MET A 185 6.67 11.87 -5.17
C MET A 185 7.39 11.84 -6.52
N ASN A 186 7.92 13.01 -6.90
CA ASN A 186 8.94 13.16 -7.93
C ASN A 186 8.53 12.66 -9.33
N GLY A 187 7.27 12.81 -9.74
CA GLY A 187 6.87 12.64 -11.15
C GLY A 187 6.52 11.21 -11.57
N ALA A 188 6.37 10.28 -10.63
CA ALA A 188 5.76 8.98 -10.92
C ALA A 188 4.32 9.15 -11.46
N SER A 189 3.87 8.26 -12.35
CA SER A 189 2.57 8.36 -13.03
C SER A 189 1.92 6.99 -13.28
N GLY A 190 0.64 6.97 -13.65
CA GLY A 190 -0.09 5.73 -13.92
C GLY A 190 -0.32 4.92 -12.65
N ILE A 191 -0.61 5.59 -11.53
CA ILE A 191 -0.80 4.95 -10.23
C ILE A 191 -2.26 4.57 -10.05
N ARG A 192 -2.52 3.31 -9.75
CA ARG A 192 -3.87 2.75 -9.60
C ARG A 192 -4.00 2.13 -8.21
N ILE A 193 -4.98 2.58 -7.43
CA ILE A 193 -5.16 2.19 -6.02
C ILE A 193 -6.61 1.74 -5.82
N TYR A 194 -6.85 0.43 -5.75
CA TYR A 194 -8.20 -0.16 -5.80
C TYR A 194 -8.53 -1.11 -4.66
N ASN A 195 -9.76 -1.06 -4.13
CA ASN A 195 -10.25 -2.07 -3.16
C ASN A 195 -9.34 -2.25 -1.94
N ASN A 196 -8.68 -1.20 -1.46
CA ASN A 196 -7.80 -1.30 -0.29
C ASN A 196 -8.53 -0.89 1.00
N LEU A 197 -8.05 -1.43 2.12
CA LEU A 197 -8.50 -1.06 3.47
C LEU A 197 -7.40 -0.25 4.16
N PHE A 198 -7.80 0.88 4.75
CA PHE A 198 -6.91 1.72 5.55
C PHE A 198 -7.53 1.94 6.91
N TYR A 199 -6.90 1.48 7.99
CA TYR A 199 -7.40 1.71 9.34
C TYR A 199 -6.32 1.83 10.40
N ASN A 200 -6.59 2.62 11.44
CA ASN A 200 -5.69 2.83 12.59
C ASN A 200 -4.28 3.32 12.20
N ASN A 201 -4.16 3.99 11.05
CA ASN A 201 -2.93 4.63 10.64
C ASN A 201 -2.80 5.98 11.36
N LYS A 202 -1.60 6.30 11.85
CA LYS A 202 -1.35 7.52 12.63
C LYS A 202 -0.99 8.74 11.79
N GLY A 203 -0.56 8.52 10.55
CA GLY A 203 -0.24 9.58 9.59
C GLY A 203 -1.33 9.73 8.54
N HIS A 204 -0.98 10.35 7.42
CA HIS A 204 -1.89 10.54 6.30
C HIS A 204 -2.22 9.20 5.63
N ILE A 205 -3.26 9.17 4.80
CA ILE A 205 -3.53 7.98 3.97
C ILE A 205 -2.72 8.07 2.68
N PHE A 206 -2.86 9.19 1.97
CA PHE A 206 -2.20 9.48 0.71
C PHE A 206 -1.41 10.78 0.80
N THR A 207 -0.10 10.75 0.54
CA THR A 207 0.69 11.97 0.26
C THR A 207 1.16 11.91 -1.17
N MET A 208 0.54 12.67 -2.06
CA MET A 208 0.65 12.42 -3.49
C MET A 208 0.47 13.71 -4.32
N GLY A 209 0.90 13.69 -5.57
CA GLY A 209 0.71 14.79 -6.52
C GLY A 209 1.36 14.49 -7.87
N GLY A 210 0.93 15.14 -8.94
CA GLY A 210 1.41 14.83 -10.28
C GLY A 210 0.29 14.27 -11.14
N ARG A 211 0.56 13.23 -11.96
CA ARG A 211 -0.34 12.89 -13.06
C ARG A 211 -0.78 11.44 -13.13
N ASP A 212 -1.96 11.25 -13.72
CA ASP A 212 -2.52 9.93 -14.06
C ASP A 212 -2.61 9.00 -12.84
N VAL A 213 -3.48 9.38 -11.90
CA VAL A 213 -3.73 8.61 -10.67
C VAL A 213 -5.21 8.24 -10.58
N ARG A 214 -5.49 6.99 -10.22
CA ARG A 214 -6.83 6.42 -10.10
C ARG A 214 -6.98 5.80 -8.72
N ILE A 215 -7.91 6.28 -7.91
CA ILE A 215 -8.13 5.82 -6.53
C ILE A 215 -9.60 5.42 -6.39
N TYR A 216 -9.89 4.13 -6.48
CA TYR A 216 -11.27 3.63 -6.57
C TYR A 216 -11.62 2.58 -5.53
N GLY A 217 -12.85 2.63 -5.02
CA GLY A 217 -13.37 1.53 -4.21
C GLY A 217 -12.56 1.28 -2.93
N ASN A 218 -11.91 2.27 -2.34
CA ASN A 218 -11.15 2.08 -1.09
C ASN A 218 -12.01 2.43 0.13
N THR A 219 -11.71 1.82 1.28
CA THR A 219 -12.34 2.17 2.56
C THR A 219 -11.27 2.65 3.53
N VAL A 220 -11.44 3.87 4.02
CA VAL A 220 -10.60 4.52 5.03
C VAL A 220 -11.41 4.66 6.32
N TYR A 221 -10.83 4.21 7.43
CA TYR A 221 -11.33 4.44 8.77
C TYR A 221 -10.25 5.05 9.67
N GLN A 222 -10.51 6.21 10.25
CA GLN A 222 -9.63 6.82 11.25
C GLN A 222 -10.41 7.04 12.55
N GLU A 223 -9.92 6.47 13.65
CA GLU A 223 -10.58 6.61 14.95
C GLU A 223 -10.58 8.09 15.42
N PRO A 224 -11.68 8.59 16.03
CA PRO A 224 -11.84 9.97 16.49
C PRO A 224 -10.80 10.53 17.47
N ARG A 225 -9.90 9.70 18.00
CA ARG A 225 -8.98 10.06 19.11
C ARG A 225 -7.51 9.78 18.82
N GLY A 226 -7.16 9.59 17.53
CA GLY A 226 -5.79 9.41 17.06
C GLY A 226 -5.09 10.71 16.64
N ARG A 227 -3.89 10.58 16.05
CA ARG A 227 -3.21 11.70 15.35
C ARG A 227 -4.01 12.13 14.12
N GLU A 228 -3.96 13.42 13.82
CA GLU A 228 -4.79 14.17 12.86
C GLU A 228 -4.37 14.04 11.38
N GLY A 229 -3.85 12.90 10.94
CA GLY A 229 -3.38 12.74 9.56
C GLY A 229 -4.54 12.85 8.55
N GLN A 230 -4.48 13.79 7.60
CA GLN A 230 -5.47 13.94 6.54
C GLN A 230 -5.51 12.74 5.59
N VAL A 231 -6.64 12.51 4.92
CA VAL A 231 -6.75 11.48 3.88
C VAL A 231 -5.81 11.78 2.72
N PHE A 232 -5.80 13.01 2.21
CA PHE A 232 -4.97 13.45 1.11
C PHE A 232 -4.10 14.63 1.51
N VAL A 233 -2.79 14.49 1.36
CA VAL A 233 -1.84 15.61 1.33
C VAL A 233 -1.38 15.81 -0.10
N VAL A 234 -1.77 16.92 -0.71
CA VAL A 234 -1.52 17.19 -2.12
C VAL A 234 -0.27 18.04 -2.29
N THR A 235 0.80 17.43 -2.78
CA THR A 235 2.13 18.06 -2.84
C THR A 235 2.43 18.76 -4.17
N ALA A 236 1.62 18.54 -5.20
CA ALA A 236 1.74 19.12 -6.54
C ALA A 236 0.38 19.12 -7.25
N PRO A 237 0.19 19.89 -8.34
CA PRO A 237 -1.05 19.85 -9.12
C PRO A 237 -1.43 18.43 -9.54
N LEU A 238 -2.71 18.12 -9.41
CA LEU A 238 -3.33 16.88 -9.81
C LEU A 238 -3.75 16.98 -11.28
N VAL A 239 -3.10 16.21 -12.15
CA VAL A 239 -3.35 16.23 -13.60
C VAL A 239 -3.87 14.88 -14.03
N ASP A 240 -5.07 14.84 -14.63
CA ASP A 240 -5.73 13.60 -15.01
C ASP A 240 -5.89 12.68 -13.80
N TRP A 241 -6.36 13.19 -12.66
CA TRP A 241 -6.68 12.38 -11.49
C TRP A 241 -8.14 11.97 -11.49
N SER A 242 -8.45 10.79 -10.95
CA SER A 242 -9.82 10.36 -10.74
C SER A 242 -9.92 9.56 -9.44
N VAL A 243 -10.77 10.04 -8.53
CA VAL A 243 -10.99 9.46 -7.20
C VAL A 243 -12.48 9.17 -7.06
N LYS A 244 -12.85 7.89 -7.06
CA LYS A 244 -14.26 7.50 -7.17
C LYS A 244 -14.64 6.35 -6.27
N GLN A 245 -15.88 6.36 -5.79
CA GLN A 245 -16.46 5.21 -5.06
C GLN A 245 -15.65 4.80 -3.83
N ASN A 246 -15.02 5.75 -3.14
CA ASN A 246 -14.33 5.50 -1.88
C ASN A 246 -15.22 5.84 -0.68
N VAL A 247 -14.96 5.18 0.46
CA VAL A 247 -15.51 5.55 1.77
C VAL A 247 -14.40 6.18 2.60
N PHE A 248 -14.61 7.41 3.04
CA PHE A 248 -13.72 8.16 3.91
C PHE A 248 -14.41 8.43 5.25
N ALA A 249 -14.37 7.44 6.15
CA ALA A 249 -14.83 7.57 7.52
C ALA A 249 -13.69 8.07 8.40
N THR A 250 -13.45 9.37 8.38
CA THR A 250 -12.37 10.03 9.11
C THR A 250 -12.93 11.14 9.99
N ASN A 251 -12.20 11.42 11.07
CA ASN A 251 -12.41 12.53 11.98
C ASN A 251 -11.56 13.78 11.65
N THR A 252 -10.88 13.76 10.50
CA THR A 252 -10.00 14.83 10.04
C THR A 252 -10.48 15.35 8.70
N HIS A 253 -10.06 16.56 8.33
CA HIS A 253 -10.24 17.04 6.97
C HIS A 253 -9.62 16.06 5.99
N ALA A 254 -10.38 15.67 4.97
CA ALA A 254 -9.85 14.71 4.01
C ALA A 254 -8.81 15.33 3.04
N PHE A 255 -8.63 16.65 3.01
CA PHE A 255 -7.56 17.31 2.24
C PHE A 255 -6.69 18.26 3.06
N ASP A 256 -5.38 18.18 2.81
CA ASP A 256 -4.39 19.22 3.02
C ASP A 256 -3.82 19.62 1.65
N VAL A 257 -4.21 20.80 1.16
CA VAL A 257 -3.85 21.31 -0.15
C VAL A 257 -3.25 22.71 -0.01
N LYS A 258 -2.09 22.93 -0.63
CA LYS A 258 -1.43 24.25 -0.59
C LYS A 258 -2.21 25.32 -1.37
N SER A 259 -2.90 24.91 -2.43
CA SER A 259 -3.70 25.78 -3.30
C SER A 259 -4.86 25.00 -3.89
N PRO A 260 -6.08 25.56 -3.92
CA PRO A 260 -7.20 24.93 -4.60
C PRO A 260 -6.97 24.64 -6.08
N ALA A 261 -6.16 25.47 -6.76
CA ALA A 261 -5.81 25.26 -8.17
C ALA A 261 -5.08 23.93 -8.41
N PHE A 262 -4.53 23.30 -7.37
CA PHE A 262 -3.93 21.97 -7.50
C PHE A 262 -4.97 20.89 -7.78
N LEU A 263 -6.26 21.14 -7.52
CA LEU A 263 -7.33 20.16 -7.71
C LEU A 263 -8.03 20.28 -9.08
N GLU A 264 -7.78 21.33 -9.87
CA GLU A 264 -8.53 21.64 -11.10
C GLU A 264 -8.46 20.54 -12.18
N GLY A 265 -7.40 19.72 -12.18
CA GLY A 265 -7.23 18.58 -13.11
C GLY A 265 -7.66 17.22 -12.53
N ALA A 266 -8.34 17.21 -11.39
CA ALA A 266 -8.83 16.01 -10.73
C ALA A 266 -10.35 15.90 -10.79
N GLU A 267 -10.83 14.67 -10.98
CA GLU A 267 -12.24 14.31 -10.89
C GLU A 267 -12.50 13.54 -9.60
N PHE A 268 -13.52 13.96 -8.85
CA PHE A 268 -14.01 13.24 -7.68
C PHE A 268 -15.48 12.87 -7.93
N ASP A 269 -15.85 11.61 -7.73
CA ASP A 269 -17.25 11.22 -7.96
C ASP A 269 -17.68 9.98 -7.16
N TRP A 270 -18.91 9.99 -6.65
CA TRP A 270 -19.47 8.90 -5.84
C TRP A 270 -18.64 8.55 -4.60
N ASN A 271 -17.94 9.50 -3.99
CA ASN A 271 -17.26 9.24 -2.71
C ASN A 271 -18.20 9.50 -1.53
N VAL A 272 -17.98 8.79 -0.43
CA VAL A 272 -18.72 8.95 0.83
C VAL A 272 -17.77 9.54 1.87
N TYR A 273 -18.15 10.66 2.46
CA TYR A 273 -17.39 11.38 3.48
C TYR A 273 -18.20 11.40 4.77
N GLY A 274 -17.61 10.89 5.87
CA GLY A 274 -18.27 10.89 7.18
C GLY A 274 -18.49 12.30 7.75
N GLN A 275 -19.29 12.39 8.82
CA GLN A 275 -19.71 13.64 9.50
C GLN A 275 -18.60 14.61 9.92
N ASP A 276 -17.39 14.12 10.16
CA ASP A 276 -16.27 14.97 10.60
C ASP A 276 -15.33 15.31 9.42
N ALA A 277 -15.53 14.69 8.26
CA ALA A 277 -14.74 14.95 7.05
C ALA A 277 -15.22 16.19 6.27
N SER A 278 -16.26 16.87 6.77
CA SER A 278 -17.20 17.70 6.01
C SER A 278 -17.40 19.12 6.57
N GLU A 279 -16.58 19.59 7.52
CA GLU A 279 -16.79 20.91 8.15
C GLU A 279 -17.08 22.03 7.13
N PRO A 280 -18.00 22.98 7.43
CA PRO A 280 -18.86 23.62 6.43
C PRO A 280 -18.18 24.58 5.45
N ASP A 281 -16.93 25.00 5.72
CA ASP A 281 -16.11 25.84 4.84
C ASP A 281 -15.13 25.01 3.97
N SER A 282 -15.14 23.68 4.10
CA SER A 282 -14.13 22.80 3.53
C SER A 282 -14.48 22.32 2.12
N PHE A 283 -13.87 22.97 1.13
CA PHE A 283 -13.41 22.48 -0.18
C PHE A 283 -14.34 21.70 -1.13
N TYR A 284 -15.19 20.76 -0.70
CA TYR A 284 -15.87 19.79 -1.57
C TYR A 284 -16.96 20.40 -2.45
N SER A 285 -17.88 21.14 -1.83
CA SER A 285 -19.00 21.79 -2.53
C SER A 285 -18.57 23.10 -3.20
N GLY A 286 -17.62 23.83 -2.60
CA GLY A 286 -17.17 25.15 -3.06
C GLY A 286 -16.43 25.15 -4.41
N TYR A 287 -15.78 24.03 -4.77
CA TYR A 287 -15.09 23.89 -6.07
C TYR A 287 -15.86 23.04 -7.09
N GLY A 288 -17.02 22.47 -6.72
CA GLY A 288 -17.86 21.68 -7.63
C GLY A 288 -17.19 20.40 -8.16
N ILE A 289 -16.22 19.87 -7.42
CA ILE A 289 -15.36 18.76 -7.88
C ILE A 289 -16.05 17.40 -7.67
N GLU A 290 -16.88 17.28 -6.63
CA GLU A 290 -17.62 16.07 -6.28
C GLU A 290 -19.11 16.21 -6.69
N LYS A 291 -19.55 15.47 -7.72
CA LYS A 291 -20.91 15.63 -8.29
C LYS A 291 -21.96 14.76 -7.61
N ASN A 292 -21.62 13.48 -7.37
CA ASN A 292 -22.54 12.49 -6.82
C ASN A 292 -22.10 11.98 -5.44
N GLY A 293 -21.22 12.71 -4.75
CA GLY A 293 -20.73 12.33 -3.43
C GLY A 293 -21.75 12.52 -2.32
N MET A 294 -21.55 11.78 -1.23
CA MET A 294 -22.31 11.91 0.01
C MET A 294 -21.41 12.58 1.06
N ILE A 295 -21.83 13.74 1.55
CA ILE A 295 -21.12 14.52 2.56
C ILE A 295 -21.93 14.43 3.85
N ASP A 296 -21.27 14.49 5.01
CA ASP A 296 -21.91 14.31 6.31
C ASP A 296 -22.57 12.93 6.51
N ALA A 297 -22.05 11.92 5.82
CA ALA A 297 -22.63 10.59 5.79
C ALA A 297 -22.57 9.91 7.17
N ASN A 298 -23.65 9.26 7.56
CA ASN A 298 -23.63 8.36 8.71
C ASN A 298 -23.03 7.01 8.27
N VAL A 299 -21.70 6.92 8.36
CA VAL A 299 -20.97 5.70 7.99
C VAL A 299 -20.86 4.76 9.18
N GLU A 300 -21.55 3.62 9.09
CA GLU A 300 -21.48 2.58 10.11
C GLU A 300 -20.86 1.30 9.56
N PHE A 301 -19.90 0.72 10.29
CA PHE A 301 -19.23 -0.53 9.92
C PHE A 301 -19.73 -1.72 10.75
N VAL A 302 -19.69 -2.93 10.18
CA VAL A 302 -20.01 -4.18 10.91
C VAL A 302 -19.20 -4.26 12.21
N HIS A 303 -17.87 -4.16 12.06
CA HIS A 303 -16.93 -4.12 13.17
C HIS A 303 -15.85 -3.07 12.88
N ALA A 304 -16.10 -1.83 13.32
CA ALA A 304 -15.05 -0.84 13.41
C ALA A 304 -13.94 -1.37 14.33
N PRO A 305 -12.65 -1.21 13.96
CA PRO A 305 -11.57 -1.71 14.79
C PRO A 305 -11.57 -1.01 16.14
N SER A 306 -11.16 -1.74 17.17
CA SER A 306 -10.82 -1.18 18.47
C SER A 306 -9.34 -1.46 18.75
N GLY A 307 -8.50 -0.43 18.80
CA GLY A 307 -7.07 -0.58 19.08
C GLY A 307 -6.29 -1.17 17.89
N THR A 308 -5.51 -2.23 18.07
CA THR A 308 -4.68 -2.81 16.97
C THR A 308 -5.28 -4.08 16.35
N GLY A 309 -6.57 -4.35 16.60
CA GLY A 309 -7.24 -5.57 16.16
C GLY A 309 -7.57 -5.61 14.66
N GLU A 310 -8.10 -6.76 14.24
CA GLU A 310 -8.71 -6.89 12.91
C GLU A 310 -9.99 -6.03 12.81
N ALA A 311 -10.28 -5.56 11.60
CA ALA A 311 -11.43 -4.73 11.28
C ALA A 311 -12.32 -5.45 10.27
N ASP A 312 -13.63 -5.27 10.40
CA ASP A 312 -14.60 -5.59 9.36
C ASP A 312 -15.28 -4.30 8.92
N LEU A 313 -14.69 -3.67 7.90
CA LEU A 313 -15.14 -2.38 7.38
C LEU A 313 -16.20 -2.54 6.27
N ARG A 314 -16.93 -3.66 6.25
CA ARG A 314 -18.18 -3.74 5.51
C ARG A 314 -19.15 -2.70 6.08
N LEU A 315 -19.78 -1.92 5.21
CA LEU A 315 -20.83 -0.98 5.61
C LEU A 315 -22.00 -1.78 6.20
N ARG A 316 -22.63 -1.29 7.27
CA ARG A 316 -23.87 -1.88 7.78
C ARG A 316 -25.02 -1.59 6.82
N PHE A 317 -26.00 -2.48 6.80
CA PHE A 317 -27.24 -2.23 6.08
C PHE A 317 -27.89 -0.91 6.56
N GLY A 318 -28.29 -0.05 5.61
CA GLY A 318 -28.85 1.27 5.90
C GLY A 318 -27.82 2.38 6.12
N SER A 319 -26.52 2.07 6.11
CA SER A 319 -25.46 3.09 6.05
C SER A 319 -25.52 3.83 4.72
N ASP A 320 -25.18 5.13 4.76
CA ASP A 320 -24.96 5.91 3.55
C ASP A 320 -23.85 5.27 2.69
N GLY A 321 -24.01 5.30 1.37
CA GLY A 321 -23.09 4.69 0.40
C GLY A 321 -23.44 3.27 -0.06
N ALA A 322 -24.51 2.68 0.47
CA ALA A 322 -24.89 1.29 0.18
C ALA A 322 -25.49 1.03 -1.22
N SER A 323 -25.76 2.06 -2.04
CA SER A 323 -26.29 1.83 -3.40
C SER A 323 -26.17 3.05 -4.33
N GLY A 324 -26.19 2.81 -5.64
CA GLY A 324 -26.45 3.82 -6.67
C GLY A 324 -25.26 4.11 -7.60
N ALA A 325 -24.04 3.76 -7.22
CA ALA A 325 -22.87 4.06 -8.03
C ALA A 325 -22.77 3.11 -9.26
N PRO A 326 -22.31 3.57 -10.42
CA PRO A 326 -22.13 2.70 -11.59
C PRO A 326 -20.99 1.70 -11.35
N LEU A 327 -21.15 0.43 -11.72
CA LEU A 327 -20.05 -0.54 -11.58
C LEU A 327 -18.88 -0.17 -12.50
N LEU A 328 -17.74 0.21 -11.92
CA LEU A 328 -16.51 0.46 -12.67
C LEU A 328 -15.85 -0.86 -13.08
N PRO A 329 -15.27 -0.98 -14.28
CA PRO A 329 -14.59 -2.20 -14.73
C PRO A 329 -13.50 -2.70 -13.77
N GLU A 330 -12.82 -1.78 -13.10
CA GLU A 330 -11.75 -2.05 -12.13
C GLU A 330 -12.27 -2.58 -10.79
N LEU A 331 -13.57 -2.40 -10.49
CA LEU A 331 -14.20 -2.77 -9.23
C LEU A 331 -15.10 -4.00 -9.36
N ARG A 332 -14.88 -4.87 -10.35
CA ARG A 332 -15.67 -6.11 -10.51
C ARG A 332 -15.56 -7.05 -9.32
N GLU A 333 -14.41 -7.06 -8.68
CA GLU A 333 -14.14 -7.79 -7.44
C GLU A 333 -13.90 -6.78 -6.31
N ASP A 334 -14.09 -7.20 -5.07
CA ASP A 334 -13.83 -6.39 -3.87
C ASP A 334 -12.49 -6.76 -3.19
N CYS A 335 -12.25 -6.24 -1.99
CA CYS A 335 -11.01 -6.45 -1.24
C CYS A 335 -10.77 -7.90 -0.81
N VAL A 336 -11.80 -8.75 -0.79
CA VAL A 336 -11.70 -10.18 -0.47
C VAL A 336 -11.90 -11.07 -1.70
N GLY A 337 -12.02 -10.48 -2.90
CA GLY A 337 -12.23 -11.19 -4.16
C GLY A 337 -13.69 -11.60 -4.44
N ALA A 338 -14.65 -11.07 -3.68
CA ALA A 338 -16.06 -11.30 -3.96
C ALA A 338 -16.52 -10.44 -5.15
N MET A 339 -17.36 -11.01 -6.01
CA MET A 339 -17.89 -10.32 -7.18
C MET A 339 -18.92 -9.26 -6.78
N ARG A 340 -18.83 -8.06 -7.34
CA ARG A 340 -19.87 -7.03 -7.22
C ARG A 340 -21.02 -7.33 -8.16
N LYS A 341 -22.26 -7.25 -7.64
CA LYS A 341 -23.49 -7.34 -8.44
C LYS A 341 -23.76 -6.01 -9.13
N ASP A 342 -24.63 -6.02 -10.13
CA ASP A 342 -25.04 -4.81 -10.86
C ASP A 342 -25.70 -3.80 -9.90
N GLY A 343 -25.14 -2.59 -9.83
CA GLY A 343 -25.49 -1.55 -8.85
C GLY A 343 -24.46 -1.46 -7.72
N GLY A 344 -23.56 -0.47 -7.82
CA GLY A 344 -22.31 -0.40 -7.07
C GLY A 344 -22.50 -0.02 -5.61
N VAL A 345 -22.04 -0.91 -4.73
CA VAL A 345 -21.66 -0.59 -3.36
C VAL A 345 -20.38 0.25 -3.40
N ILE A 346 -20.33 1.31 -2.60
CA ILE A 346 -19.16 2.19 -2.48
C ILE A 346 -18.18 1.61 -1.45
N GLY A 347 -16.88 1.81 -1.66
CA GLY A 347 -15.82 1.34 -0.76
C GLY A 347 -15.29 -0.05 -1.14
N ALA A 348 -14.49 -0.62 -0.25
CA ALA A 348 -13.65 -1.80 -0.50
C ALA A 348 -14.36 -3.13 -0.55
N TYR A 349 -15.59 -3.24 -0.05
CA TYR A 349 -16.36 -4.48 -0.03
C TYR A 349 -17.49 -4.47 -1.07
N ALA A 350 -17.85 -5.65 -1.59
CA ALA A 350 -18.88 -5.82 -2.60
C ALA A 350 -20.31 -5.67 -2.06
N GLU A 351 -20.54 -6.02 -0.80
CA GLU A 351 -21.87 -6.01 -0.17
C GLU A 351 -21.78 -5.43 1.25
N PRO A 352 -22.85 -4.75 1.73
CA PRO A 352 -22.98 -4.42 3.14
C PRO A 352 -22.99 -5.69 3.99
N GLY A 353 -22.50 -5.60 5.23
CA GLY A 353 -22.66 -6.69 6.19
C GLY A 353 -24.08 -6.73 6.76
N HIS A 354 -24.56 -7.96 7.00
CA HIS A 354 -25.84 -8.25 7.65
C HIS A 354 -25.76 -8.21 9.17
#